data_AF-A0A9D0CW94-F1
#
_entry.id   AF-A0A9D0CW94-F1
#
_cell.length_a   1.000
_cell.length_b   1.000
_cell.length_c   1.000
_cell.angle_alpha   90.00
_cell.angle_beta   90.00
_cell.angle_gamma   90.00
#
_symmetry.space_group_name_H-M   'P 1'
#
loop_
_entity.id
_entity.type
_entity.pdbx_description
1 polymer ?
#
loop_
_entity_poly.entity_id
_entity_poly.type
_entity_poly.pdbx_seq_one_letter_code
_entity_poly.pdbx_strand_id
1 'polypeptide(L)'
;DLSTSGLLLVAKCASIHKALQKQFIQRTIHKRYVAILSQVLPAGVDEGLVSLPLRVDFDDRPRQLVCHRYGKAAQTRWQVVTRGEGSTRVYLYPVTGRTHQLRLHAAHPQGLNAPIKGDELYGDGDGRLRLHAECLGFTHPVSAQRLIFRVPAPF
;
A
#
# COMPACT_ATOMS: atom_id res chain seq x y z
N ASP A 1 -9.25 0.01 -3.04
CA ASP A 1 -9.72 -0.92 -1.99
C ASP A 1 -10.81 -0.24 -1.21
N LEU A 2 -11.96 -0.89 -1.05
CA LEU A 2 -13.10 -0.33 -0.32
C LEU A 2 -12.77 -0.10 1.17
N SER A 3 -12.03 -1.04 1.78
CA SER A 3 -11.77 -1.07 3.22
C SER A 3 -10.58 -0.21 3.65
N THR A 4 -9.75 0.27 2.72
CA THR A 4 -8.59 1.12 3.03
C THR A 4 -9.05 2.54 3.35
N SER A 5 -8.59 3.08 4.48
CA SER A 5 -8.91 4.45 4.91
C SER A 5 -7.82 5.45 4.50
N GLY A 6 -8.10 6.75 4.57
CA GLY A 6 -7.10 7.82 4.42
C GLY A 6 -7.25 8.67 3.15
N LEU A 7 -6.13 9.27 2.73
CA LEU A 7 -6.10 10.27 1.66
C LEU A 7 -6.39 9.68 0.27
N LEU A 8 -7.22 10.38 -0.49
CA LEU A 8 -7.49 10.12 -1.90
C LEU A 8 -7.31 11.42 -2.70
N LEU A 9 -6.66 11.31 -3.87
CA LEU A 9 -6.50 12.43 -4.79
C LEU A 9 -7.46 12.28 -5.97
N VAL A 10 -8.37 13.24 -6.12
CA VAL A 10 -9.37 13.26 -7.18
C VAL A 10 -9.17 14.51 -8.03
N ALA A 11 -9.00 14.31 -9.34
CA ALA A 11 -8.96 15.41 -10.30
C ALA A 11 -10.38 15.90 -10.58
N LYS A 12 -10.60 17.22 -10.55
CA LYS A 12 -11.92 17.83 -10.83
C LYS A 12 -12.19 18.05 -12.33
N CYS A 13 -11.19 17.91 -13.20
CA CYS A 13 -11.35 18.05 -14.64
C CYS A 13 -10.31 17.22 -15.42
N ALA A 14 -10.57 17.01 -16.70
CA ALA A 14 -9.80 16.09 -17.55
C ALA A 14 -8.33 16.50 -17.74
N SER A 15 -8.04 17.80 -17.87
CA SER A 15 -6.67 18.31 -18.03
C SER A 15 -5.82 18.03 -16.78
N ILE A 16 -6.38 18.27 -15.59
CA ILE A 16 -5.75 17.97 -14.30
C ILE A 16 -5.59 16.46 -14.12
N HIS A 17 -6.59 15.67 -14.53
CA HIS A 17 -6.50 14.21 -14.48
C HIS A 17 -5.30 13.69 -15.30
N LYS A 18 -5.15 14.15 -16.55
CA LYS A 18 -4.02 13.78 -17.42
C LYS A 18 -2.67 14.18 -16.81
N ALA A 19 -2.58 15.38 -16.23
CA ALA A 19 -1.35 15.86 -15.58
C ALA A 19 -0.98 15.04 -14.33
N LEU A 20 -1.95 14.71 -13.48
CA LEU A 20 -1.73 13.86 -12.30
C LEU A 20 -1.41 12.41 -12.70
N GLN A 21 -2.07 11.88 -13.73
CA GLN A 21 -1.77 10.55 -14.27
C GLN A 21 -0.31 10.45 -14.74
N LYS A 22 0.22 11.49 -15.39
CA LYS A 22 1.63 11.57 -15.76
C LYS A 22 2.54 11.46 -14.52
N GLN A 23 2.22 12.14 -13.43
CA GLN A 23 2.99 12.04 -12.17
C GLN A 23 2.92 10.65 -11.54
N PHE A 24 1.78 9.95 -11.62
CA PHE A 24 1.68 8.54 -11.22
C PHE A 24 2.58 7.63 -12.07
N ILE A 25 2.57 7.81 -13.39
CA ILE A 25 3.40 7.03 -14.33
C ILE A 25 4.89 7.28 -14.07
N GLN A 26 5.27 8.54 -13.86
CA GLN A 26 6.63 8.98 -13.56
C GLN A 26 7.05 8.71 -12.10
N ARG A 27 6.14 8.19 -11.26
CA ARG A 27 6.38 7.87 -9.84
C ARG A 27 6.84 9.07 -9.00
N THR A 28 6.43 10.29 -9.36
CA THR A 28 6.75 11.53 -8.62
C THR A 28 5.75 11.85 -7.51
N ILE A 29 4.63 11.11 -7.47
CA ILE A 29 3.68 11.15 -6.36
C ILE A 29 4.24 10.34 -5.19
N HIS A 30 4.41 11.01 -4.07
CA HIS A 30 4.81 10.38 -2.81
C HIS A 30 3.57 9.82 -2.11
N LYS A 31 3.65 8.55 -1.69
CA LYS A 31 2.61 7.88 -0.93
C LYS A 31 3.27 7.18 0.25
N ARG A 32 2.77 7.40 1.46
CA ARG A 32 3.10 6.61 2.64
C ARG A 32 1.81 6.15 3.29
N TYR A 33 1.74 4.85 3.50
CA TYR A 33 0.69 4.20 4.26
C TYR A 33 1.25 3.78 5.61
N VAL A 34 0.36 3.63 6.58
CA VAL A 34 0.65 2.95 7.84
C VAL A 34 -0.25 1.72 7.94
N ALA A 35 0.31 0.63 8.45
CA ALA A 35 -0.40 -0.62 8.65
C ALA A 35 -0.02 -1.30 9.97
N ILE A 36 -0.95 -2.08 10.52
CA ILE A 36 -0.67 -3.02 11.62
C ILE A 36 -0.67 -4.43 11.04
N LEU A 37 0.47 -5.10 11.09
CA LEU A 37 0.63 -6.49 10.68
C LEU A 37 0.21 -7.43 11.82
N SER A 38 -0.34 -8.60 11.48
CA SER A 38 -0.82 -9.60 12.43
C SER A 38 0.29 -10.41 13.09
N GLN A 39 1.55 -10.21 12.68
CA GLN A 39 2.71 -10.90 13.21
C GLN A 39 3.81 -9.91 13.64
N VAL A 40 4.70 -10.38 14.52
CA VAL A 40 5.92 -9.66 14.88
C VAL A 40 6.99 -9.96 13.84
N LEU A 41 7.45 -8.93 13.11
CA LEU A 41 8.55 -9.10 12.17
C LEU A 41 9.86 -9.37 12.92
N PRO A 42 10.77 -10.19 12.34
CA PRO A 42 12.04 -10.52 12.97
C PRO A 42 12.81 -9.28 13.49
N ALA A 43 13.45 -9.46 14.65
CA ALA A 43 14.39 -8.46 15.16
C ALA A 43 15.58 -8.31 14.21
N GLY A 44 16.12 -7.08 14.10
CA GLY A 44 17.25 -6.78 13.21
C GLY A 44 16.89 -6.51 11.75
N VAL A 45 15.61 -6.63 11.36
CA VAL A 45 15.13 -6.25 10.03
C VAL A 45 14.10 -5.12 10.15
N ASP A 46 14.58 -3.87 10.08
CA ASP A 46 13.75 -2.68 10.31
C ASP A 46 13.22 -2.04 9.04
N GLU A 47 13.71 -2.44 7.87
CA GLU A 47 13.22 -1.96 6.57
C GLU A 47 13.52 -2.96 5.46
N GLY A 48 12.87 -2.77 4.31
CA GLY A 48 13.15 -3.59 3.15
C GLY A 48 12.29 -3.26 1.92
N LEU A 49 12.40 -4.11 0.91
CA LEU A 49 11.66 -4.02 -0.35
C LEU A 49 11.01 -5.37 -0.66
N VAL A 50 9.69 -5.38 -0.79
CA VAL A 50 8.96 -6.54 -1.36
C VAL A 50 8.74 -6.26 -2.84
N SER A 51 9.23 -7.17 -3.70
CA SER A 51 9.14 -7.07 -5.17
C SER A 51 8.54 -8.36 -5.75
N LEU A 52 7.22 -8.48 -5.70
CA LEU A 52 6.48 -9.64 -6.20
C LEU A 52 5.54 -9.21 -7.33
N PRO A 53 5.57 -9.86 -8.51
CA PRO A 53 4.67 -9.51 -9.61
C PRO A 53 3.24 -10.00 -9.32
N LEU A 54 2.25 -9.14 -9.54
CA LEU A 54 0.86 -9.39 -9.14
C LEU A 54 -0.09 -9.46 -10.34
N ARG A 55 -1.10 -10.33 -10.26
CA ARG A 55 -2.26 -10.32 -11.15
C ARG A 55 -3.54 -10.64 -10.39
N VAL A 56 -4.67 -10.36 -11.03
CA VAL A 56 -5.98 -10.82 -10.53
C VAL A 56 -6.01 -12.35 -10.51
N ASP A 57 -6.59 -12.87 -9.43
CA ASP A 57 -7.02 -14.25 -9.38
C ASP A 57 -8.35 -14.35 -10.14
N PHE A 58 -8.36 -15.12 -11.23
CA PHE A 58 -9.55 -15.23 -12.06
C PHE A 58 -10.59 -16.17 -11.44
N ASP A 59 -10.15 -17.08 -10.57
CA ASP A 59 -10.96 -18.12 -9.95
C ASP A 59 -11.53 -17.64 -8.60
N ASP A 60 -10.85 -16.70 -7.92
CA ASP A 60 -11.29 -16.11 -6.66
C ASP A 60 -11.29 -14.56 -6.71
N ARG A 61 -12.19 -13.99 -7.50
CA ARG A 61 -12.34 -12.52 -7.54
C ARG A 61 -12.99 -12.02 -6.25
N PRO A 62 -12.50 -10.90 -5.65
CA PRO A 62 -11.58 -9.91 -6.21
C PRO A 62 -10.11 -10.10 -5.80
N ARG A 63 -9.71 -11.28 -5.31
CA ARG A 63 -8.33 -11.51 -4.86
C ARG A 63 -7.32 -11.33 -5.98
N GLN A 64 -6.11 -11.04 -5.54
CA GLN A 64 -4.92 -10.98 -6.37
C GLN A 64 -3.99 -12.09 -5.90
N LEU A 65 -3.11 -12.52 -6.78
CA LEU A 65 -2.08 -13.51 -6.47
C LEU A 65 -0.73 -13.10 -7.05
N VAL A 66 0.33 -13.71 -6.53
CA VAL A 66 1.68 -13.57 -7.08
C VAL A 66 1.80 -14.45 -8.32
N CYS A 67 2.22 -13.88 -9.45
CA CYS A 67 2.40 -14.63 -10.69
C CYS A 67 3.61 -14.13 -11.47
N HIS A 68 4.66 -14.94 -11.54
CA HIS A 68 5.88 -14.57 -12.26
C HIS A 68 5.72 -14.58 -13.79
N ARG A 69 4.79 -15.38 -14.33
CA ARG A 69 4.58 -15.51 -15.78
C ARG A 69 3.77 -14.37 -16.38
N TYR A 70 2.70 -13.95 -15.71
CA TYR A 70 1.73 -12.98 -16.24
C TYR A 70 1.47 -11.80 -15.30
N GLY A 71 2.07 -11.79 -14.11
CA GLY A 71 1.91 -10.72 -13.14
C GLY A 71 2.63 -9.45 -13.59
N LYS A 72 2.01 -8.31 -13.29
CA LYS A 72 2.64 -7.00 -13.49
C LYS A 72 3.60 -6.75 -12.33
N ALA A 73 4.79 -6.26 -12.64
CA ALA A 73 5.77 -5.87 -11.62
C ALA A 73 5.12 -4.95 -10.56
N ALA A 74 5.32 -5.31 -9.29
CA ALA A 74 4.87 -4.58 -8.15
C ALA A 74 5.98 -4.51 -7.08
N GLN A 75 6.08 -3.37 -6.43
CA GLN A 75 7.18 -3.03 -5.54
C GLN A 75 6.67 -2.13 -4.40
N THR A 76 6.96 -2.54 -3.18
CA THR A 76 6.59 -1.85 -1.95
C THR A 76 7.81 -1.80 -1.05
N ARG A 77 8.30 -0.59 -0.75
CA ARG A 77 9.26 -0.42 0.34
C ARG A 77 8.51 -0.38 1.66
N TRP A 78 9.14 -0.84 2.73
CA TRP A 78 8.53 -0.86 4.05
C TRP A 78 9.55 -0.52 5.12
N GLN A 79 9.06 -0.05 6.27
CA GLN A 79 9.88 0.29 7.43
C GLN A 79 9.08 -0.01 8.71
N VAL A 80 9.68 -0.67 9.69
CA VAL A 80 9.11 -0.88 11.02
C VAL A 80 9.06 0.46 11.76
N VAL A 81 7.91 0.74 12.35
CA VAL A 81 7.70 1.87 13.26
C VAL A 81 7.83 1.40 14.71
N THR A 82 7.12 0.32 15.03
CA THR A 82 7.08 -0.26 16.37
C THR A 82 6.75 -1.74 16.29
N ARG A 83 7.39 -2.54 17.15
CA ARG A 83 7.02 -3.94 17.41
C ARG A 83 6.29 -3.96 18.74
N GLY A 84 5.08 -4.51 18.77
CA GLY A 84 4.27 -4.70 19.97
C GLY A 84 4.01 -6.17 20.25
N GLU A 85 3.16 -6.46 21.21
CA GLU A 85 2.74 -7.84 21.51
C GLU A 85 1.91 -8.40 20.35
N GLY A 86 2.46 -9.42 19.67
CA GLY A 86 1.79 -10.11 18.57
C GLY A 86 1.52 -9.26 17.32
N SER A 87 2.17 -8.10 17.15
CA SER A 87 2.00 -7.28 15.94
C SER A 87 3.13 -6.30 15.66
N THR A 88 3.19 -5.84 14.41
CA THR A 88 4.16 -4.82 13.97
C THR A 88 3.45 -3.67 13.29
N ARG A 89 3.69 -2.45 13.76
CA ARG A 89 3.30 -1.23 13.03
C ARG A 89 4.37 -0.91 12.00
N VAL A 90 3.97 -0.77 10.74
CA VAL A 90 4.90 -0.49 9.63
C VAL A 90 4.44 0.70 8.81
N TYR A 91 5.39 1.44 8.27
CA TYR A 91 5.17 2.28 7.11
C TYR A 91 5.33 1.48 5.83
N LEU A 92 4.47 1.73 4.86
CA LEU A 92 4.50 1.14 3.53
C LEU A 92 4.57 2.25 2.47
N TYR A 93 5.52 2.13 1.56
CA TYR A 93 5.77 3.09 0.49
C TYR A 93 5.59 2.37 -0.87
N PRO A 94 4.37 2.36 -1.43
CA PRO A 94 4.10 1.69 -2.70
C PRO A 94 4.76 2.45 -3.87
N VAL A 95 5.82 1.88 -4.43
CA VAL A 95 6.53 2.41 -5.63
C VAL A 95 5.63 2.28 -6.86
N THR A 96 4.88 1.19 -6.93
CA THR A 96 3.83 0.92 -7.92
C THR A 96 2.45 1.04 -7.27
N GLY A 97 1.36 0.82 -8.02
CA GLY A 97 0.01 0.93 -7.50
C GLY A 97 -0.92 -0.14 -8.06
N ARG A 98 -0.57 -1.41 -7.87
CA ARG A 98 -1.42 -2.54 -8.28
C ARG A 98 -2.56 -2.74 -7.28
N THR A 99 -3.68 -3.29 -7.75
CA THR A 99 -4.82 -3.67 -6.90
C THR A 99 -4.33 -4.56 -5.76
N HIS A 100 -4.79 -4.31 -4.54
CA HIS A 100 -4.43 -5.05 -3.32
C HIS A 100 -2.91 -5.20 -3.04
N GLN A 101 -2.05 -4.40 -3.67
CA GLN A 101 -0.59 -4.63 -3.64
C GLN A 101 -0.02 -4.68 -2.22
N LEU A 102 -0.38 -3.70 -1.37
CA LEU A 102 0.13 -3.61 0.00
C LEU A 102 -0.33 -4.81 0.84
N ARG A 103 -1.61 -5.18 0.68
CA ARG A 103 -2.26 -6.28 1.39
C ARG A 103 -1.61 -7.63 1.05
N LEU A 104 -1.45 -7.91 -0.24
CA LEU A 104 -0.83 -9.14 -0.71
C LEU A 104 0.69 -9.19 -0.42
N HIS A 105 1.42 -8.08 -0.57
CA HIS A 105 2.85 -8.04 -0.21
C HIS A 105 3.07 -8.26 1.30
N ALA A 106 2.15 -7.81 2.15
CA ALA A 106 2.19 -8.08 3.58
C ALA A 106 1.92 -9.56 3.87
N ALA A 107 0.85 -10.11 3.31
CA ALA A 107 0.40 -11.48 3.63
C ALA A 107 1.25 -12.59 3.00
N HIS A 108 1.79 -12.40 1.80
CA HIS A 108 2.42 -13.48 1.06
C HIS A 108 3.69 -14.02 1.77
N PRO A 109 3.96 -15.34 1.76
CA PRO A 109 5.13 -15.93 2.43
C PRO A 109 6.49 -15.39 1.95
N GLN A 110 6.59 -15.07 0.66
CA GLN A 110 7.78 -14.42 0.07
C GLN A 110 7.80 -12.89 0.24
N GLY A 111 6.78 -12.33 0.88
CA GLY A 111 6.66 -10.91 1.19
C GLY A 111 7.07 -10.66 2.64
N LEU A 112 6.18 -10.06 3.42
CA LEU A 112 6.40 -9.90 4.87
C LEU A 112 5.96 -11.12 5.68
N ASN A 113 5.24 -12.07 5.04
CA ASN A 113 4.64 -13.24 5.70
C ASN A 113 3.84 -12.86 6.97
N ALA A 114 3.19 -11.70 6.93
CA ALA A 114 2.52 -11.07 8.06
C ALA A 114 1.35 -10.26 7.51
N PRO A 115 0.16 -10.87 7.34
CA PRO A 115 -1.03 -10.19 6.85
C PRO A 115 -1.36 -8.92 7.63
N ILE A 116 -2.04 -7.97 6.99
CA ILE A 116 -2.56 -6.79 7.70
C ILE A 116 -3.73 -7.23 8.59
N LYS A 117 -3.78 -6.79 9.85
CA LYS A 117 -4.90 -7.11 10.76
C LYS A 117 -6.24 -6.64 10.20
N GLY A 118 -7.28 -7.47 10.31
CA GLY A 118 -8.61 -7.18 9.79
C GLY A 118 -8.71 -7.23 8.27
N ASP A 119 -7.73 -7.86 7.59
CA ASP A 119 -7.80 -8.08 6.15
C ASP A 119 -8.67 -9.30 5.83
N GLU A 120 -9.92 -9.05 5.42
CA GLU A 120 -10.90 -10.09 5.04
C GLU A 120 -10.45 -10.99 3.89
N LEU A 121 -9.55 -10.50 3.03
CA LEU A 121 -9.06 -11.31 1.93
C LEU A 121 -7.84 -12.08 2.41
N TYR A 122 -6.75 -11.40 2.75
CA TYR A 122 -5.44 -12.05 2.91
C TYR A 122 -5.03 -12.33 4.35
N GLY A 123 -5.90 -12.06 5.33
CA GLY A 123 -5.64 -12.20 6.75
C GLY A 123 -6.74 -12.96 7.49
N ASP A 124 -6.95 -12.56 8.73
CA ASP A 124 -7.92 -13.16 9.66
C ASP A 124 -9.37 -12.74 9.39
N GLY A 125 -9.58 -11.60 8.73
CA GLY A 125 -10.90 -10.98 8.55
C GLY A 125 -11.55 -10.50 9.84
N ASP A 126 -10.79 -10.42 10.95
CA ASP A 126 -11.33 -10.00 12.23
C ASP A 126 -11.31 -8.47 12.36
N GLY A 127 -12.48 -7.86 12.23
CA GLY A 127 -12.67 -6.42 12.32
C GLY A 127 -12.20 -5.65 11.09
N ARG A 128 -11.92 -4.35 11.28
CA ARG A 128 -11.60 -3.43 10.18
C ARG A 128 -10.14 -3.54 9.74
N LEU A 129 -9.92 -3.56 8.43
CA LEU A 129 -8.60 -3.47 7.80
C LEU A 129 -7.76 -2.32 8.39
N ARG A 130 -6.65 -2.68 9.04
CA ARG A 130 -5.68 -1.73 9.63
C ARG A 130 -4.66 -1.27 8.60
N LEU A 131 -5.14 -0.67 7.51
CA LEU A 131 -4.35 -0.02 6.47
C LEU A 131 -4.88 1.39 6.20
N HIS A 132 -3.98 2.37 6.25
CA HIS A 132 -4.35 3.78 6.14
C HIS A 132 -3.39 4.56 5.24
N ALA A 133 -3.92 5.28 4.25
CA ALA A 133 -3.20 6.22 3.39
C ALA A 133 -2.90 7.52 4.16
N GLU A 134 -1.87 7.48 5.00
CA GLU A 134 -1.57 8.53 5.98
C GLU A 134 -0.95 9.80 5.35
N CYS A 135 -0.15 9.65 4.30
CA CYS A 135 0.53 10.77 3.65
C CYS A 135 0.51 10.66 2.14
N LEU A 136 0.18 11.77 1.48
CA LEU A 136 0.18 11.90 0.03
C LEU A 136 0.83 13.23 -0.36
N GLY A 137 1.81 13.18 -1.26
CA GLY A 137 2.44 14.37 -1.82
C GLY A 137 2.48 14.35 -3.34
N PHE A 138 2.16 15.47 -3.97
CA PHE A 138 2.18 15.63 -5.43
C PHE A 138 2.53 17.08 -5.80
N THR A 139 2.93 17.30 -7.05
CA THR A 139 3.15 18.66 -7.55
C THR A 139 1.84 19.18 -8.14
N HIS A 140 1.34 20.29 -7.65
CA HIS A 140 0.07 20.84 -8.11
C HIS A 140 0.17 21.21 -9.61
N PRO A 141 -0.70 20.67 -10.49
CA PRO A 141 -0.49 20.79 -11.94
C PRO A 141 -0.55 22.20 -12.52
N VAL A 142 -1.15 23.15 -11.80
CA VAL A 142 -1.29 24.55 -12.25
C VAL A 142 -0.24 25.45 -11.62
N SER A 143 -0.14 25.43 -10.29
CA SER A 143 0.78 26.31 -9.55
C SER A 143 2.22 25.79 -9.50
N ALA A 144 2.46 24.56 -9.95
CA ALA A 144 3.75 23.86 -9.87
C ALA A 144 4.33 23.72 -8.45
N GLN A 145 3.56 24.06 -7.41
CA GLN A 145 3.97 23.94 -6.02
C GLN A 145 3.91 22.48 -5.56
N ARG A 146 4.87 22.07 -4.74
CA ARG A 146 4.83 20.76 -4.07
C ARG A 146 3.86 20.82 -2.90
N LEU A 147 2.80 20.02 -2.95
CA LEU A 147 1.83 19.88 -1.86
C LEU A 147 2.02 18.54 -1.16
N ILE A 148 1.89 18.53 0.17
CA ILE A 148 1.94 17.33 1.01
C ILE A 148 0.79 17.39 2.00
N PHE A 149 -0.04 16.36 1.99
CA PHE A 149 -1.18 16.20 2.89
C PHE A 149 -0.91 15.03 3.82
N ARG A 150 -1.36 15.17 5.08
CA ARG A 150 -1.26 14.14 6.11
C ARG A 150 -2.56 14.05 6.89
N VAL A 151 -2.99 12.84 7.18
CA VAL A 151 -4.07 12.56 8.11
C VAL A 151 -3.65 11.37 8.98
N PRO A 152 -3.58 11.50 10.32
CA PRO A 152 -3.15 10.41 11.19
C PRO A 152 -4.08 9.20 11.06
N ALA A 153 -3.52 8.00 11.13
CA ALA A 153 -4.33 6.79 11.19
C ALA A 153 -5.12 6.74 12.51
N PRO A 154 -6.37 6.24 12.48
CA PRO A 154 -7.20 6.10 13.68
C PRO A 154 -6.83 4.87 14.53
N PHE A 155 -5.60 4.36 14.39
CA PHE A 155 -5.08 3.15 15.03
C PHE A 155 -3.56 3.21 15.19
#